data_AF-A0A811K3F1-F1
#
_entry.id   AF-A0A811K3F1-F1
#
_cell.length_a   1.000
_cell.length_b   1.000
_cell.length_c   1.000
_cell.angle_alpha   90.00
_cell.angle_beta   90.00
_cell.angle_gamma   90.00
#
_symmetry.space_group_name_H-M   'P 1'
#
loop_
_entity.id
_entity.type
_entity.pdbx_description
1 polymer ?
#
loop_
_entity_poly.entity_id
_entity_poly.type
_entity_poly.pdbx_seq_one_letter_code
_entity_poly.pdbx_strand_id
1 'polypeptide(L)'
;MTLSLEHQSGILSKLLSCGVSLLAEVFRLRTTLPEDISDVSKSRFKSILLEFSYFETPIEFDQKIEDNVGLKDLDEEFTELHRGYVLDFSKFMHRLCSFIFEFAEYTQKYATVDVLLDTEWNKIHSQRADVLYHLGIILIFLDEKFLASSREALFVAGQRLGDKFASTHFETSISLLRERKDVFENCFVHLGVDRKFAENVLEYVRTFSLIQTQDVGMSSRKSSLVYIALWFIPNVLRDEGPLMRTLVDAFFGDQWILPLHFELTANVLQKWKNYKPAILALRGVLRQEHVASIVQQKIEILKSNKLPSGLLSLEEFEYYKKTLVVCNSALKWIILHFGDLERFKKISILFDPFKYLLTLIKFEYKFKQSALFTIKNKTAQADKLKERISSSIDQVVHILDRSQESWKTKVSAWLGKINDKLSAIGVVNPKSVNVIESVKLKLEEISEITSDDQRVINQYLEVILKNLDSLKTVILLNFDFLNTLDTQCDADYLWNCISGWVPKLESLLQSEPVMVKYFFFKLKSPIEVKVAGMSTEKSEAIAVFYHKILETYLKRIVQAIPRGVFVELEELQSLLIDDEYCFIEKSKVKNIIQSERRRRLAEKTCKISKLSLASQFKRSNDPYQ
;
A
#
# COMPACT_ATOMS: atom_id res chain seq x y z
N MET A 1 1.29 -25.60 -27.02
CA MET A 1 1.11 -25.30 -25.58
C MET A 1 1.37 -23.82 -25.31
N THR A 2 2.55 -23.29 -25.65
CA THR A 2 2.92 -21.86 -25.56
C THR A 2 1.92 -20.88 -26.19
N LEU A 3 1.46 -21.10 -27.43
CA LEU A 3 0.44 -20.26 -28.08
C LEU A 3 -0.91 -20.21 -27.33
N SER A 4 -1.25 -21.26 -26.56
CA SER A 4 -2.45 -21.28 -25.73
C SER A 4 -2.25 -20.52 -24.42
N LEU A 5 -1.04 -20.55 -23.85
CA LEU A 5 -0.67 -19.83 -22.63
C LEU A 5 -0.60 -18.32 -22.86
N GLU A 6 -0.01 -17.90 -23.98
CA GLU A 6 0.02 -16.48 -24.38
C GLU A 6 -1.39 -15.93 -24.59
N HIS A 7 -2.26 -16.69 -25.26
CA HIS A 7 -3.66 -16.32 -25.43
C HIS A 7 -4.40 -16.18 -24.09
N GLN A 8 -4.22 -17.12 -23.16
CA GLN A 8 -4.79 -17.04 -21.82
C GLN A 8 -4.26 -15.82 -21.05
N SER A 9 -2.94 -15.58 -21.09
CA SER A 9 -2.32 -14.43 -20.42
C SER A 9 -2.81 -13.10 -21.00
N GLY A 10 -3.06 -13.02 -22.31
CA GLY A 10 -3.68 -11.88 -22.96
C GLY A 10 -5.09 -11.59 -22.44
N ILE A 11 -5.96 -12.62 -22.36
CA ILE A 11 -7.32 -12.49 -21.81
C ILE A 11 -7.26 -12.04 -20.35
N LEU A 12 -6.45 -12.71 -19.53
CA LEU A 12 -6.29 -12.39 -18.12
C LEU A 12 -5.77 -10.97 -17.91
N SER A 13 -4.82 -10.50 -18.73
CA SER A 13 -4.29 -9.13 -18.62
C SER A 13 -5.37 -8.08 -18.94
N LYS A 14 -6.24 -8.34 -19.92
CA LYS A 14 -7.41 -7.50 -20.20
C LYS A 14 -8.37 -7.48 -19.02
N LEU A 15 -8.69 -8.64 -18.46
CA LEU A 15 -9.58 -8.77 -17.30
C LEU A 15 -8.99 -8.08 -16.06
N LEU A 16 -7.69 -8.23 -15.79
CA LEU A 16 -7.00 -7.54 -14.69
C LEU A 16 -7.08 -6.02 -14.85
N SER A 17 -6.77 -5.51 -16.04
CA SER A 17 -6.90 -4.07 -16.33
C SER A 17 -8.33 -3.57 -16.13
N CYS A 18 -9.33 -4.37 -16.52
CA CYS A 18 -10.74 -4.06 -16.29
C CYS A 18 -11.09 -4.07 -14.79
N GLY A 19 -10.66 -5.09 -14.05
CA GLY A 19 -10.89 -5.23 -12.61
C GLY A 19 -10.29 -4.09 -11.79
N VAL A 20 -9.06 -3.66 -12.10
CA VAL A 20 -8.43 -2.49 -11.44
C VAL A 20 -9.23 -1.21 -11.73
N SER A 21 -9.69 -1.04 -12.98
CA SER A 21 -10.52 0.11 -13.38
C SER A 21 -11.88 0.11 -12.69
N LEU A 22 -12.57 -1.04 -12.64
CA LEU A 22 -13.84 -1.19 -11.92
C LEU A 22 -13.70 -0.92 -10.44
N LEU A 23 -12.60 -1.37 -9.82
CA LEU A 23 -12.33 -1.14 -8.42
C LEU A 23 -12.06 0.35 -8.12
N ALA A 24 -11.33 1.05 -9.00
CA ALA A 24 -11.18 2.50 -8.89
C ALA A 24 -12.51 3.24 -9.09
N GLU A 25 -13.34 2.78 -10.03
CA GLU A 25 -14.63 3.39 -10.32
C GLU A 25 -15.64 3.21 -9.18
N VAL A 26 -15.75 2.02 -8.58
CA VAL A 26 -16.64 1.82 -7.43
C VAL A 26 -16.19 2.65 -6.23
N PHE A 27 -14.87 2.80 -6.04
CA PHE A 27 -14.31 3.68 -5.02
C PHE A 27 -14.63 5.15 -5.29
N ARG A 28 -14.53 5.59 -6.56
CA ARG A 28 -14.94 6.94 -7.00
C ARG A 28 -16.40 7.19 -6.72
N LEU A 29 -17.28 6.29 -7.16
CA LEU A 29 -18.72 6.40 -6.95
C LEU A 29 -19.05 6.50 -5.46
N ARG A 30 -18.35 5.75 -4.60
CA ARG A 30 -18.55 5.86 -3.15
C ARG A 30 -18.09 7.20 -2.58
N THR A 31 -16.95 7.71 -3.05
CA THR A 31 -16.37 8.97 -2.57
C THR A 31 -17.19 10.19 -3.02
N THR A 32 -17.83 10.11 -4.19
CA THR A 32 -18.67 11.17 -4.75
C THR A 32 -20.18 10.90 -4.58
N LEU A 33 -20.56 9.95 -3.71
CA LEU A 33 -21.96 9.62 -3.45
C LEU A 33 -22.67 10.83 -2.84
N PRO A 34 -23.72 11.37 -3.48
CA PRO A 34 -24.48 12.50 -2.93
C PRO A 34 -25.17 12.13 -1.61
N GLU A 35 -25.19 13.06 -0.66
CA GLU A 35 -25.86 12.85 0.65
C GLU A 35 -27.35 12.54 0.47
N ASP A 36 -27.99 13.17 -0.53
CA ASP A 36 -29.38 12.94 -0.93
C ASP A 36 -29.70 11.50 -1.34
N ILE A 37 -28.70 10.72 -1.74
CA ILE A 37 -28.88 9.32 -2.21
C ILE A 37 -28.26 8.33 -1.22
N SER A 38 -27.33 8.80 -0.37
CA SER A 38 -26.60 7.95 0.57
C SER A 38 -27.50 7.26 1.60
N ASP A 39 -28.63 7.86 1.97
CA ASP A 39 -29.65 7.25 2.83
C ASP A 39 -31.04 7.69 2.34
N VAL A 40 -31.65 6.84 1.52
CA VAL A 40 -32.97 7.08 0.92
C VAL A 40 -34.02 7.44 1.96
N SER A 41 -33.92 6.89 3.19
CA SER A 41 -34.90 7.14 4.25
C SER A 41 -34.89 8.57 4.78
N LYS A 42 -33.74 9.24 4.71
CA LYS A 42 -33.51 10.62 5.17
C LYS A 42 -33.49 11.63 4.03
N SER A 43 -33.58 11.16 2.80
CA SER A 43 -33.51 12.00 1.61
C SER A 43 -34.75 12.89 1.47
N ARG A 44 -34.55 14.12 1.01
CA ARG A 44 -35.63 14.98 0.53
C ARG A 44 -36.33 14.42 -0.71
N PHE A 45 -35.67 13.54 -1.46
CA PHE A 45 -36.18 12.89 -2.68
C PHE A 45 -36.78 11.51 -2.41
N LYS A 46 -37.03 11.14 -1.15
CA LYS A 46 -37.52 9.81 -0.74
C LYS A 46 -38.77 9.35 -1.51
N SER A 47 -39.68 10.26 -1.83
CA SER A 47 -40.92 9.92 -2.56
C SER A 47 -40.70 9.49 -4.01
N ILE A 48 -39.50 9.74 -4.56
CA ILE A 48 -39.14 9.54 -5.97
C ILE A 48 -38.00 8.53 -6.11
N LEU A 49 -37.19 8.37 -5.06
CA LEU A 49 -36.19 7.31 -4.94
C LEU A 49 -36.89 5.97 -4.70
N LEU A 50 -37.35 5.35 -5.79
CA LEU A 50 -38.05 4.08 -5.77
C LEU A 50 -37.06 2.90 -5.75
N GLU A 51 -37.35 1.90 -4.92
CA GLU A 51 -36.58 0.65 -4.82
C GLU A 51 -37.06 -0.40 -5.84
N PHE A 52 -36.58 -1.64 -5.78
CA PHE A 52 -36.93 -2.67 -6.77
C PHE A 52 -38.42 -3.04 -6.83
N SER A 53 -39.22 -2.67 -5.84
CA SER A 53 -40.69 -2.73 -5.92
C SER A 53 -41.26 -1.94 -7.10
N TYR A 54 -40.54 -0.95 -7.63
CA TYR A 54 -40.93 -0.24 -8.85
C TYR A 54 -41.20 -1.16 -10.03
N PHE A 55 -40.39 -2.22 -10.20
CA PHE A 55 -40.53 -3.12 -11.34
C PHE A 55 -41.79 -4.00 -11.28
N GLU A 56 -42.46 -4.07 -10.12
CA GLU A 56 -43.74 -4.79 -9.98
C GLU A 56 -44.91 -3.95 -10.53
N THR A 57 -44.89 -2.63 -10.35
CA THR A 57 -45.99 -1.72 -10.74
C THR A 57 -45.47 -0.37 -11.30
N PRO A 58 -44.72 -0.37 -12.42
CA PRO A 58 -44.07 0.85 -12.93
C PRO A 58 -45.08 1.93 -13.35
N ILE A 59 -46.15 1.53 -14.05
CA ILE A 59 -47.19 2.43 -14.56
C ILE A 59 -47.87 3.21 -13.42
N GLU A 60 -48.16 2.55 -12.30
CA GLU A 60 -48.82 3.20 -11.17
C GLU A 60 -47.92 4.24 -10.49
N PHE A 61 -46.61 3.98 -10.42
CA PHE A 61 -45.66 4.94 -9.85
C PHE A 61 -45.45 6.13 -10.77
N ASP A 62 -45.30 5.90 -12.07
CA ASP A 62 -45.12 6.96 -13.05
C ASP A 62 -46.36 7.86 -13.12
N GLN A 63 -47.57 7.27 -13.14
CA GLN A 63 -48.83 8.05 -13.07
C GLN A 63 -48.94 8.88 -11.79
N LYS A 64 -48.56 8.32 -10.63
CA LYS A 64 -48.55 9.08 -9.36
C LYS A 64 -47.62 10.28 -9.39
N ILE A 65 -46.49 10.19 -10.11
CA ILE A 65 -45.54 11.29 -10.26
C ILE A 65 -46.10 12.32 -11.26
N GLU A 66 -46.69 11.87 -12.38
CA GLU A 66 -47.28 12.74 -13.40
C GLU A 66 -48.50 13.53 -12.89
N ASP A 67 -49.37 12.90 -12.10
CA ASP A 67 -50.60 13.49 -11.57
C ASP A 67 -50.33 14.52 -10.45
N ASN A 68 -49.15 14.47 -9.82
CA ASN A 68 -48.80 15.34 -8.70
C ASN A 68 -47.71 16.34 -9.10
N VAL A 69 -48.10 17.59 -9.30
CA VAL A 69 -47.21 18.70 -9.67
C VAL A 69 -45.99 18.79 -8.75
N GLY A 70 -46.18 18.63 -7.43
CA GLY A 70 -45.06 18.71 -6.48
C GLY A 70 -44.08 17.54 -6.56
N LEU A 71 -44.54 16.34 -6.95
CA LEU A 71 -43.64 15.19 -7.19
C LEU A 71 -42.94 15.33 -8.53
N LYS A 72 -43.61 15.89 -9.54
CA LYS A 72 -43.01 16.16 -10.85
C LYS A 72 -41.88 17.17 -10.75
N ASP A 73 -42.11 18.31 -10.07
CA ASP A 73 -41.08 19.33 -9.85
C ASP A 73 -39.87 18.76 -9.10
N LEU A 74 -40.13 17.88 -8.12
CA LEU A 74 -39.10 17.22 -7.33
C LEU A 74 -38.33 16.14 -8.13
N ASP A 75 -38.96 15.48 -9.12
CA ASP A 75 -38.32 14.51 -10.03
C ASP A 75 -37.44 15.21 -11.05
N GLU A 76 -37.90 16.36 -11.56
CA GLU A 76 -37.13 17.25 -12.43
C GLU A 76 -35.91 17.79 -11.69
N GLU A 77 -36.07 18.32 -10.46
CA GLU A 77 -34.96 18.78 -9.62
C GLU A 77 -33.94 17.67 -9.33
N PHE A 78 -34.42 16.47 -8.97
CA PHE A 78 -33.54 15.31 -8.75
C PHE A 78 -32.73 14.97 -10.00
N THR A 79 -33.40 14.95 -11.16
CA THR A 79 -32.77 14.63 -12.44
C THR A 79 -31.74 15.69 -12.80
N GLU A 80 -32.03 16.97 -12.66
CA GLU A 80 -31.06 18.04 -12.94
C GLU A 80 -29.80 17.96 -12.06
N LEU A 81 -29.98 17.68 -10.77
CA LEU A 81 -28.88 17.62 -9.82
C LEU A 81 -28.03 16.34 -9.94
N HIS A 82 -28.67 15.19 -10.09
CA HIS A 82 -28.03 13.88 -9.86
C HIS A 82 -27.92 13.01 -11.12
N ARG A 83 -28.45 13.43 -12.28
CA ARG A 83 -28.38 12.66 -13.54
C ARG A 83 -26.98 12.20 -13.88
N GLY A 84 -25.97 13.06 -13.73
CA GLY A 84 -24.57 12.71 -14.02
C GLY A 84 -24.08 11.52 -13.20
N TYR A 85 -24.39 11.52 -11.90
CA TYR A 85 -24.02 10.45 -10.98
C TYR A 85 -24.76 9.14 -11.28
N VAL A 86 -26.08 9.22 -11.52
CA VAL A 86 -26.91 8.06 -11.85
C VAL A 86 -26.42 7.38 -13.14
N LEU A 87 -26.13 8.16 -14.18
CA LEU A 87 -25.59 7.62 -15.44
C LEU A 87 -24.21 6.98 -15.27
N ASP A 88 -23.36 7.53 -14.42
CA ASP A 88 -22.06 6.94 -14.12
C ASP A 88 -22.19 5.62 -13.36
N PHE A 89 -23.10 5.53 -12.39
CA PHE A 89 -23.42 4.29 -11.70
C PHE A 89 -23.96 3.22 -12.67
N SER A 90 -24.86 3.60 -13.56
CA SER A 90 -25.36 2.75 -14.65
C SER A 90 -24.23 2.20 -15.52
N LYS A 91 -23.32 3.07 -16.00
CA LYS A 91 -22.15 2.65 -16.80
C LYS A 91 -21.25 1.69 -16.03
N PHE A 92 -21.05 1.93 -14.74
CA PHE A 92 -20.30 1.01 -13.87
C PHE A 92 -20.97 -0.37 -13.82
N MET A 93 -22.29 -0.43 -13.62
CA MET A 93 -23.02 -1.70 -13.57
C MET A 93 -22.96 -2.47 -14.89
N HIS A 94 -23.07 -1.81 -16.04
CA HIS A 94 -22.86 -2.43 -17.35
C HIS A 94 -21.47 -3.06 -17.48
N ARG A 95 -20.42 -2.31 -17.12
CA ARG A 95 -19.04 -2.80 -17.19
C ARG A 95 -18.79 -3.95 -16.21
N LEU A 96 -19.35 -3.88 -15.01
CA LEU A 96 -19.25 -4.95 -14.01
C LEU A 96 -19.91 -6.24 -14.52
N CYS A 97 -21.11 -6.15 -15.08
CA CYS A 97 -21.78 -7.31 -15.66
C CYS A 97 -20.94 -7.91 -16.79
N SER A 98 -20.51 -7.10 -17.77
CA SER A 98 -19.65 -7.58 -18.86
C SER A 98 -18.38 -8.25 -18.35
N PHE A 99 -17.74 -7.69 -17.32
CA PHE A 99 -16.57 -8.29 -16.69
C PHE A 99 -16.88 -9.65 -16.03
N ILE A 100 -18.00 -9.76 -15.32
CA ILE A 100 -18.45 -11.01 -14.70
C ILE A 100 -18.69 -12.08 -15.76
N PHE A 101 -19.42 -11.75 -16.83
CA PHE A 101 -19.72 -12.71 -17.92
C PHE A 101 -18.46 -13.13 -18.67
N GLU A 102 -17.58 -12.19 -19.05
CA GLU A 102 -16.29 -12.51 -19.70
C GLU A 102 -15.42 -13.40 -18.80
N PHE A 103 -15.40 -13.15 -17.48
CA PHE A 103 -14.63 -13.95 -16.54
C PHE A 103 -15.26 -15.33 -16.30
N ALA A 104 -16.58 -15.41 -16.19
CA ALA A 104 -17.31 -16.68 -16.05
C ALA A 104 -17.02 -17.60 -17.25
N GLU A 105 -17.13 -17.09 -18.48
CA GLU A 105 -16.79 -17.83 -19.71
C GLU A 105 -15.34 -18.33 -19.69
N TYR A 106 -14.39 -17.46 -19.30
CA TYR A 106 -12.99 -17.84 -19.14
C TYR A 106 -12.81 -18.98 -18.12
N THR A 107 -13.47 -18.89 -16.96
CA THR A 107 -13.35 -19.91 -15.92
C THR A 107 -13.91 -21.26 -16.36
N GLN A 108 -15.02 -21.27 -17.09
CA GLN A 108 -15.63 -22.49 -17.62
C GLN A 108 -14.72 -23.16 -18.67
N LYS A 109 -14.05 -22.36 -19.51
CA LYS A 109 -13.16 -22.86 -20.56
C LYS A 109 -11.82 -23.40 -20.02
N TYR A 110 -11.30 -22.82 -18.94
CA TYR A 110 -9.94 -23.12 -18.42
C TYR A 110 -9.93 -23.62 -16.96
N ALA A 111 -11.04 -24.19 -16.48
CA ALA A 111 -11.16 -24.72 -15.12
C ALA A 111 -10.13 -25.82 -14.81
N THR A 112 -9.92 -26.77 -15.72
CA THR A 112 -9.20 -28.05 -15.49
C THR A 112 -7.70 -28.01 -15.76
N VAL A 113 -7.03 -26.90 -15.43
CA VAL A 113 -5.58 -26.81 -15.56
C VAL A 113 -4.94 -27.24 -14.24
N ASP A 114 -4.20 -28.35 -14.27
CA ASP A 114 -3.39 -28.82 -13.14
C ASP A 114 -2.34 -27.79 -12.72
N VAL A 115 -2.08 -27.71 -11.41
CA VAL A 115 -1.09 -26.81 -10.80
C VAL A 115 0.31 -27.32 -11.13
N LEU A 116 0.79 -27.03 -12.33
CA LEU A 116 2.19 -27.24 -12.72
C LEU A 116 2.99 -25.98 -12.36
N LEU A 117 3.97 -26.11 -11.47
CA LEU A 117 4.80 -25.00 -10.97
C LEU A 117 5.95 -24.64 -11.92
N ASP A 118 5.68 -24.54 -13.22
CA ASP A 118 6.63 -23.93 -14.16
C ASP A 118 6.54 -22.40 -14.08
N THR A 119 7.62 -21.71 -14.39
CA THR A 119 7.75 -20.25 -14.45
C THR A 119 6.64 -19.56 -15.26
N GLU A 120 6.28 -20.10 -16.43
CA GLU A 120 5.18 -19.56 -17.25
C GLU A 120 3.80 -19.79 -16.61
N TRP A 121 3.59 -20.97 -16.04
CA TRP A 121 2.34 -21.30 -15.34
C TRP A 121 2.15 -20.49 -14.06
N ASN A 122 3.23 -20.22 -13.32
CA ASN A 122 3.18 -19.37 -12.12
C ASN A 122 2.65 -17.97 -12.45
N LYS A 123 3.07 -17.38 -13.58
CA LYS A 123 2.52 -16.09 -14.03
C LYS A 123 1.01 -16.18 -14.28
N ILE A 124 0.55 -17.21 -14.98
CA ILE A 124 -0.87 -17.40 -15.29
C ILE A 124 -1.68 -17.64 -14.01
N HIS A 125 -1.22 -18.52 -13.12
CA HIS A 125 -1.91 -18.78 -11.86
C HIS A 125 -1.97 -17.54 -10.96
N SER A 126 -0.90 -16.73 -10.92
CA SER A 126 -0.92 -15.43 -10.25
C SER A 126 -1.97 -14.50 -10.86
N GLN A 127 -2.03 -14.39 -12.19
CA GLN A 127 -3.02 -13.56 -12.87
C GLN A 127 -4.46 -14.05 -12.61
N ARG A 128 -4.69 -15.37 -12.61
CA ARG A 128 -5.99 -15.99 -12.28
C ARG A 128 -6.43 -15.65 -10.86
N ALA A 129 -5.51 -15.77 -9.90
CA ALA A 129 -5.78 -15.41 -8.50
C ALA A 129 -6.12 -13.92 -8.37
N ASP A 130 -5.38 -13.05 -9.06
CA ASP A 130 -5.61 -11.61 -9.05
C ASP A 130 -6.96 -11.23 -9.69
N VAL A 131 -7.40 -11.85 -10.79
CA VAL A 131 -8.73 -11.55 -11.38
C VAL A 131 -9.86 -11.94 -10.41
N LEU A 132 -9.78 -13.13 -9.81
CA LEU A 132 -10.75 -13.59 -8.81
C LEU A 132 -10.79 -12.64 -7.60
N TYR A 133 -9.62 -12.17 -7.17
CA TYR A 133 -9.46 -11.19 -6.10
C TYR A 133 -10.17 -9.87 -6.39
N HIS A 134 -9.94 -9.29 -7.57
CA HIS A 134 -10.57 -8.01 -7.95
C HIS A 134 -12.10 -8.16 -8.01
N LEU A 135 -12.61 -9.23 -8.61
CA LEU A 135 -14.05 -9.48 -8.63
C LEU A 135 -14.62 -9.55 -7.21
N GLY A 136 -14.00 -10.36 -6.34
CA GLY A 136 -14.51 -10.51 -4.97
C GLY A 136 -14.46 -9.21 -4.17
N ILE A 137 -13.41 -8.41 -4.32
CA ILE A 137 -13.32 -7.10 -3.65
C ILE A 137 -14.38 -6.13 -4.16
N ILE A 138 -14.61 -6.05 -5.48
CA ILE A 138 -15.62 -5.15 -6.03
C ILE A 138 -16.99 -5.47 -5.43
N LEU A 139 -17.33 -6.75 -5.31
CA LEU A 139 -18.59 -7.20 -4.73
C LEU A 139 -18.70 -6.91 -3.23
N ILE A 140 -17.63 -7.18 -2.46
CA ILE A 140 -17.58 -6.85 -1.03
C ILE A 140 -17.68 -5.34 -0.83
N PHE A 141 -16.98 -4.55 -1.64
CA PHE A 141 -17.00 -3.09 -1.56
C PHE A 141 -18.40 -2.55 -1.85
N LEU A 142 -19.05 -3.05 -2.90
CA LEU A 142 -20.41 -2.67 -3.26
C LEU A 142 -21.41 -3.02 -2.14
N ASP A 143 -21.18 -4.11 -1.40
CA ASP A 143 -22.04 -4.53 -0.30
C ASP A 143 -21.81 -3.80 1.02
N GLU A 144 -20.55 -3.50 1.35
CA GLU A 144 -20.23 -2.85 2.61
C GLU A 144 -20.33 -1.32 2.56
N LYS A 145 -20.12 -0.72 1.39
CA LYS A 145 -19.96 0.74 1.27
C LYS A 145 -21.21 1.46 0.76
N PHE A 146 -22.15 0.74 0.17
CA PHE A 146 -23.43 1.29 -0.30
C PHE A 146 -24.58 0.62 0.46
N LEU A 147 -25.54 1.42 0.92
CA LEU A 147 -26.78 0.87 1.50
C LEU A 147 -27.58 0.16 0.40
N ALA A 148 -28.31 -0.89 0.78
CA ALA A 148 -29.14 -1.65 -0.16
C ALA A 148 -30.17 -0.76 -0.85
N SER A 149 -30.93 0.03 -0.08
CA SER A 149 -31.91 1.00 -0.61
C SER A 149 -31.29 1.98 -1.60
N SER A 150 -30.10 2.51 -1.31
CA SER A 150 -29.38 3.41 -2.21
C SER A 150 -28.98 2.73 -3.53
N ARG A 151 -28.51 1.48 -3.49
CA ARG A 151 -28.14 0.71 -4.68
C ARG A 151 -29.35 0.43 -5.57
N GLU A 152 -30.45 0.01 -4.96
CA GLU A 152 -31.71 -0.26 -5.67
C GLU A 152 -32.25 1.02 -6.31
N ALA A 153 -32.32 2.11 -5.55
CA ALA A 153 -32.80 3.40 -6.02
C ALA A 153 -31.94 3.97 -7.15
N LEU A 154 -30.62 3.85 -7.08
CA LEU A 154 -29.71 4.28 -8.16
C LEU A 154 -29.96 3.50 -9.45
N PHE A 155 -30.17 2.19 -9.34
CA PHE A 155 -30.44 1.35 -10.51
C PHE A 155 -31.80 1.66 -11.13
N VAL A 156 -32.85 1.81 -10.31
CA VAL A 156 -34.19 2.19 -10.78
C VAL A 156 -34.18 3.58 -11.41
N ALA A 157 -33.50 4.55 -10.81
CA ALA A 157 -33.33 5.88 -11.38
C ALA A 157 -32.65 5.80 -12.76
N GLY A 158 -31.60 4.98 -12.91
CA GLY A 158 -30.97 4.73 -14.21
C GLY A 158 -31.94 4.18 -15.25
N GLN A 159 -32.78 3.22 -14.87
CA GLN A 159 -33.83 2.68 -15.75
C GLN A 159 -34.87 3.73 -16.14
N ARG A 160 -35.33 4.56 -15.19
CA ARG A 160 -36.27 5.68 -15.46
C ARG A 160 -35.66 6.73 -16.40
N LEU A 161 -34.34 6.93 -16.37
CA LEU A 161 -33.62 7.79 -17.32
C LEU A 161 -33.42 7.17 -18.72
N GLY A 162 -33.93 5.96 -18.96
CA GLY A 162 -33.90 5.29 -20.25
C GLY A 162 -32.68 4.38 -20.48
N ASP A 163 -31.93 4.05 -19.43
CA ASP A 163 -30.83 3.06 -19.53
C ASP A 163 -31.40 1.65 -19.76
N LYS A 164 -30.83 0.91 -20.73
CA LYS A 164 -31.35 -0.42 -21.13
C LYS A 164 -30.27 -1.48 -20.94
N PHE A 165 -30.53 -2.45 -20.08
CA PHE A 165 -29.69 -3.63 -19.90
C PHE A 165 -30.13 -4.77 -20.82
N ALA A 166 -29.17 -5.59 -21.26
CA ALA A 166 -29.49 -6.91 -21.78
C ALA A 166 -30.17 -7.73 -20.67
N SER A 167 -31.12 -8.62 -21.03
CA SER A 167 -31.91 -9.38 -20.05
C SER A 167 -31.05 -10.11 -19.00
N THR A 168 -29.96 -10.75 -19.42
CA THR A 168 -29.01 -11.43 -18.51
C THR A 168 -28.28 -10.47 -17.57
N HIS A 169 -27.86 -9.30 -18.06
CA HIS A 169 -27.21 -8.27 -17.25
C HIS A 169 -28.20 -7.62 -16.28
N PHE A 170 -29.46 -7.48 -16.68
CA PHE A 170 -30.54 -6.94 -15.84
C PHE A 170 -30.80 -7.86 -14.64
N GLU A 171 -31.01 -9.15 -14.87
CA GLU A 171 -31.20 -10.14 -13.80
C GLU A 171 -29.99 -10.21 -12.86
N THR A 172 -28.78 -10.23 -13.42
CA THR A 172 -27.54 -10.20 -12.63
C THR A 172 -27.44 -8.94 -11.79
N SER A 173 -27.76 -7.77 -12.36
CA SER A 173 -27.73 -6.49 -11.62
C SER A 173 -28.72 -6.49 -10.45
N ILE A 174 -29.94 -6.99 -10.65
CA ILE A 174 -30.92 -7.14 -9.57
C ILE A 174 -30.38 -8.06 -8.48
N SER A 175 -29.83 -9.22 -8.84
CA SER A 175 -29.25 -10.18 -7.88
C SER A 175 -28.11 -9.56 -7.06
N LEU A 176 -27.28 -8.73 -7.69
CA LEU A 176 -26.13 -8.08 -7.05
C LEU A 176 -26.51 -6.94 -6.10
N LEU A 177 -27.51 -6.13 -6.49
CA LEU A 177 -27.83 -4.87 -5.82
C LEU A 177 -28.93 -4.99 -4.75
N ARG A 178 -29.79 -6.02 -4.87
CA ARG A 178 -30.94 -6.22 -3.99
C ARG A 178 -30.53 -6.34 -2.52
N GLU A 179 -31.38 -5.86 -1.62
CA GLU A 179 -31.25 -6.17 -0.20
C GLU A 179 -31.23 -7.69 0.03
N ARG A 180 -30.14 -8.17 0.62
CA ARG A 180 -29.91 -9.60 0.76
C ARG A 180 -30.73 -10.16 1.92
N LYS A 181 -31.70 -11.00 1.57
CA LYS A 181 -32.36 -11.91 2.53
C LYS A 181 -31.53 -13.18 2.78
N ASP A 182 -30.70 -13.55 1.81
CA ASP A 182 -29.87 -14.74 1.83
C ASP A 182 -28.44 -14.48 2.34
N VAL A 183 -27.71 -15.56 2.62
CA VAL A 183 -26.31 -15.50 3.05
C VAL A 183 -25.44 -14.89 1.94
N PHE A 184 -24.57 -13.95 2.31
CA PHE A 184 -23.74 -13.14 1.39
C PHE A 184 -23.02 -13.97 0.31
N GLU A 185 -22.56 -15.17 0.64
CA GLU A 185 -21.85 -16.07 -0.27
C GLU A 185 -22.68 -16.57 -1.47
N ASN A 186 -24.01 -16.62 -1.36
CA ASN A 186 -24.86 -17.05 -2.47
C ASN A 186 -24.70 -16.15 -3.69
N CYS A 187 -24.42 -14.86 -3.49
CA CYS A 187 -24.13 -13.94 -4.59
C CYS A 187 -22.95 -14.39 -5.45
N PHE A 188 -21.92 -14.98 -4.85
CA PHE A 188 -20.73 -15.43 -5.58
C PHE A 188 -21.03 -16.67 -6.41
N VAL A 189 -21.89 -17.55 -5.89
CA VAL A 189 -22.33 -18.77 -6.59
C VAL A 189 -23.16 -18.43 -7.83
N HIS A 190 -23.97 -17.38 -7.79
CA HIS A 190 -24.84 -16.98 -8.91
C HIS A 190 -24.11 -16.28 -10.06
N LEU A 191 -22.80 -16.04 -9.96
CA LEU A 191 -22.03 -15.33 -11.00
C LEU A 191 -21.60 -16.23 -12.17
N GLY A 192 -21.78 -17.55 -12.05
CA GLY A 192 -21.35 -18.50 -13.08
C GLY A 192 -19.84 -18.74 -13.13
N VAL A 193 -19.09 -18.26 -12.13
CA VAL A 193 -17.66 -18.57 -11.95
C VAL A 193 -17.53 -20.05 -11.57
N ASP A 194 -16.74 -20.80 -12.34
CA ASP A 194 -16.56 -22.23 -12.11
C ASP A 194 -15.95 -22.51 -10.73
N ARG A 195 -16.54 -23.44 -9.98
CA ARG A 195 -16.09 -23.77 -8.62
C ARG A 195 -14.70 -24.40 -8.61
N LYS A 196 -14.38 -25.28 -9.57
CA LYS A 196 -13.05 -25.91 -9.64
C LYS A 196 -11.97 -24.88 -9.93
N PHE A 197 -12.29 -23.83 -10.69
CA PHE A 197 -11.39 -22.71 -10.89
C PHE A 197 -10.99 -22.05 -9.56
N ALA A 198 -11.95 -21.78 -8.69
CA ALA A 198 -11.68 -21.19 -7.38
C ALA A 198 -10.88 -22.17 -6.48
N GLU A 199 -11.21 -23.46 -6.51
CA GLU A 199 -10.47 -24.51 -5.79
C GLU A 199 -9.00 -24.57 -6.25
N ASN A 200 -8.75 -24.45 -7.56
CA ASN A 200 -7.40 -24.40 -8.12
C ASN A 200 -6.62 -23.13 -7.74
N VAL A 201 -7.31 -21.99 -7.63
CA VAL A 201 -6.70 -20.76 -7.09
C VAL A 201 -6.33 -20.93 -5.63
N LEU A 202 -7.22 -21.52 -4.82
CA LEU A 202 -6.94 -21.82 -3.41
C LEU A 202 -5.73 -22.74 -3.28
N GLU A 203 -5.67 -23.82 -4.06
CA GLU A 203 -4.55 -24.77 -4.03
C GLU A 203 -3.23 -24.15 -4.52
N TYR A 204 -3.28 -23.30 -5.54
CA TYR A 204 -2.12 -22.52 -5.98
C TYR A 204 -1.57 -21.65 -4.85
N VAL A 205 -2.42 -20.89 -4.15
CA VAL A 205 -1.97 -20.02 -3.05
C VAL A 205 -1.39 -20.83 -1.89
N ARG A 206 -1.94 -22.02 -1.62
CA ARG A 206 -1.41 -22.98 -0.63
C ARG A 206 -0.07 -23.58 -1.03
N THR A 207 0.13 -23.91 -2.30
CA THR A 207 1.39 -24.50 -2.76
C THR A 207 2.49 -23.45 -2.87
N PHE A 208 2.14 -22.26 -3.36
CA PHE A 208 3.04 -21.12 -3.44
C PHE A 208 3.57 -20.67 -2.07
N SER A 209 2.81 -20.89 -0.98
CA SER A 209 3.28 -20.60 0.37
C SER A 209 4.40 -21.53 0.84
N LEU A 210 4.44 -22.77 0.35
CA LEU A 210 5.48 -23.75 0.72
C LEU A 210 6.82 -23.48 0.02
N ILE A 211 6.81 -22.80 -1.13
CA ILE A 211 8.00 -22.59 -1.98
C ILE A 211 8.69 -21.24 -1.69
N GLN A 212 7.93 -20.21 -1.30
CA GLN A 212 8.47 -18.89 -0.93
C GLN A 212 8.34 -18.64 0.58
N THR A 213 9.14 -19.32 1.37
CA THR A 213 9.20 -19.17 2.84
C THR A 213 9.96 -17.92 3.31
N GLN A 214 10.36 -17.00 2.43
CA GLN A 214 11.21 -15.85 2.79
C GLN A 214 10.56 -14.46 2.60
N ASP A 215 9.39 -14.35 1.96
CA ASP A 215 8.75 -13.05 1.69
C ASP A 215 7.78 -12.61 2.80
N VAL A 216 8.36 -12.20 3.94
CA VAL A 216 7.66 -11.67 5.13
C VAL A 216 6.69 -10.51 4.79
N GLY A 217 6.93 -9.77 3.70
CA GLY A 217 6.08 -8.68 3.23
C GLY A 217 4.80 -9.10 2.50
N MET A 218 4.73 -10.33 1.97
CA MET A 218 3.61 -10.77 1.12
C MET A 218 2.56 -11.62 1.86
N SER A 219 2.79 -11.98 3.12
CA SER A 219 1.88 -12.84 3.90
C SER A 219 0.44 -12.30 3.94
N SER A 220 0.25 -11.00 4.21
CA SER A 220 -1.09 -10.41 4.26
C SER A 220 -1.86 -10.52 2.93
N ARG A 221 -1.18 -10.38 1.78
CA ARG A 221 -1.82 -10.50 0.47
C ARG A 221 -2.30 -11.94 0.23
N LYS A 222 -1.51 -12.93 0.65
CA LYS A 222 -1.90 -14.35 0.55
C LYS A 222 -3.15 -14.64 1.37
N SER A 223 -3.22 -14.14 2.61
CA SER A 223 -4.42 -14.29 3.45
C SER A 223 -5.65 -13.60 2.85
N SER A 224 -5.49 -12.41 2.26
CA SER A 224 -6.57 -11.73 1.54
C SER A 224 -7.03 -12.52 0.30
N LEU A 225 -6.13 -13.14 -0.46
CA LEU A 225 -6.47 -14.00 -1.60
C LEU A 225 -7.26 -15.25 -1.17
N VAL A 226 -6.80 -15.93 -0.11
CA VAL A 226 -7.51 -17.09 0.46
C VAL A 226 -8.91 -16.69 0.94
N TYR A 227 -9.01 -15.56 1.65
CA TYR A 227 -10.29 -15.03 2.12
C TYR A 227 -11.26 -14.78 0.97
N ILE A 228 -10.80 -14.16 -0.14
CA ILE A 228 -11.66 -13.95 -1.31
C ILE A 228 -12.04 -15.28 -1.98
N ALA A 229 -11.09 -16.19 -2.18
CA ALA A 229 -11.36 -17.48 -2.82
C ALA A 229 -12.42 -18.30 -2.05
N LEU A 230 -12.41 -18.26 -0.72
CA LEU A 230 -13.38 -18.96 0.12
C LEU A 230 -14.83 -18.50 -0.10
N TRP A 231 -15.06 -17.24 -0.49
CA TRP A 231 -16.42 -16.77 -0.83
C TRP A 231 -16.98 -17.42 -2.09
N PHE A 232 -16.10 -17.85 -3.01
CA PHE A 232 -16.50 -18.59 -4.22
C PHE A 232 -16.63 -20.11 -3.98
N ILE A 233 -16.23 -20.61 -2.80
CA ILE A 233 -16.27 -22.03 -2.42
C ILE A 233 -16.90 -22.17 -1.01
N PRO A 234 -18.18 -21.77 -0.85
CA PRO A 234 -18.80 -21.62 0.48
C PRO A 234 -18.94 -22.94 1.27
N ASN A 235 -18.94 -24.10 0.60
CA ASN A 235 -18.91 -25.42 1.26
C ASN A 235 -17.70 -25.60 2.16
N VAL A 236 -16.55 -25.01 1.81
CA VAL A 236 -15.34 -25.10 2.65
C VAL A 236 -15.58 -24.37 3.98
N LEU A 237 -16.22 -23.20 3.95
CA LEU A 237 -16.57 -22.43 5.15
C LEU A 237 -17.66 -23.13 5.99
N ARG A 238 -18.65 -23.77 5.35
CA ARG A 238 -19.82 -24.36 6.00
C ARG A 238 -19.57 -25.75 6.59
N ASP A 239 -18.84 -26.61 5.86
CA ASP A 239 -18.84 -28.06 6.10
C ASP A 239 -17.43 -28.64 6.33
N GLU A 240 -16.38 -28.09 5.70
CA GLU A 240 -15.04 -28.71 5.69
C GLU A 240 -14.14 -28.27 6.85
N GLY A 241 -14.47 -28.71 8.07
CA GLY A 241 -13.72 -28.39 9.28
C GLY A 241 -12.21 -28.68 9.25
N PRO A 242 -11.74 -29.86 8.79
CA PRO A 242 -10.31 -30.17 8.74
C PRO A 242 -9.53 -29.25 7.79
N LEU A 243 -10.11 -28.95 6.62
CA LEU A 243 -9.50 -28.02 5.66
C LEU A 243 -9.46 -26.60 6.25
N MET A 244 -10.56 -26.14 6.86
CA MET A 244 -10.61 -24.83 7.51
C MET A 244 -9.59 -24.68 8.64
N ARG A 245 -9.35 -25.72 9.45
CA ARG A 245 -8.28 -25.69 10.46
C ARG A 245 -6.91 -25.49 9.81
N THR A 246 -6.62 -26.27 8.76
CA THR A 246 -5.35 -26.16 8.01
C THR A 246 -5.17 -24.76 7.40
N LEU A 247 -6.23 -24.18 6.83
CA LEU A 247 -6.19 -22.84 6.25
C LEU A 247 -6.02 -21.75 7.31
N VAL A 248 -6.73 -21.88 8.44
CA VAL A 248 -6.60 -20.95 9.56
C VAL A 248 -5.20 -20.98 10.15
N ASP A 249 -4.66 -22.16 10.42
CA ASP A 249 -3.31 -22.32 10.96
C ASP A 249 -2.25 -21.72 10.02
N ALA A 250 -2.44 -21.84 8.70
CA ALA A 250 -1.49 -21.36 7.70
C ALA A 250 -1.58 -19.86 7.38
N PHE A 251 -2.78 -19.27 7.35
CA PHE A 251 -3.01 -17.92 6.80
C PHE A 251 -3.66 -16.93 7.75
N PHE A 252 -4.40 -17.39 8.75
CA PHE A 252 -5.21 -16.52 9.63
C PHE A 252 -4.83 -16.61 11.11
N GLY A 253 -3.83 -17.44 11.45
CA GLY A 253 -3.36 -17.62 12.82
C GLY A 253 -2.72 -16.37 13.40
N ASP A 254 -2.03 -15.58 12.57
CA ASP A 254 -1.48 -14.27 12.93
C ASP A 254 -2.23 -13.10 12.28
N GLN A 255 -2.90 -13.28 11.14
CA GLN A 255 -3.62 -12.22 10.39
C GLN A 255 -5.14 -12.44 10.38
N TRP A 256 -5.90 -11.84 11.30
CA TRP A 256 -7.38 -11.92 11.27
C TRP A 256 -8.06 -10.62 10.83
N ILE A 257 -7.31 -9.52 10.71
CA ILE A 257 -7.75 -8.28 10.06
C ILE A 257 -7.00 -8.12 8.76
N LEU A 258 -7.73 -8.34 7.66
CA LEU A 258 -7.16 -8.39 6.32
C LEU A 258 -7.26 -7.03 5.64
N PRO A 259 -6.15 -6.49 5.12
CA PRO A 259 -6.18 -5.35 4.22
C PRO A 259 -6.61 -5.85 2.84
N LEU A 260 -7.74 -5.33 2.32
CA LEU A 260 -8.25 -5.70 1.01
C LEU A 260 -7.87 -4.66 -0.05
N HIS A 261 -8.37 -3.43 0.11
CA HIS A 261 -8.12 -2.34 -0.83
C HIS A 261 -8.31 -0.97 -0.18
N PHE A 262 -7.24 -0.19 -0.05
CA PHE A 262 -7.23 1.12 0.61
C PHE A 262 -8.00 1.13 1.95
N GLU A 263 -9.17 1.78 2.02
CA GLU A 263 -10.00 1.87 3.22
C GLU A 263 -10.79 0.58 3.55
N LEU A 264 -10.81 -0.39 2.64
CA LEU A 264 -11.53 -1.66 2.84
C LEU A 264 -10.66 -2.65 3.60
N THR A 265 -11.14 -3.05 4.78
CA THR A 265 -10.51 -4.07 5.62
C THR A 265 -11.57 -5.09 6.06
N ALA A 266 -11.18 -6.35 6.21
CA ALA A 266 -12.09 -7.41 6.65
C ALA A 266 -11.63 -8.02 7.98
N ASN A 267 -12.48 -7.93 9.00
CA ASN A 267 -12.28 -8.67 10.25
C ASN A 267 -12.89 -10.07 10.10
N VAL A 268 -12.04 -11.07 9.91
CA VAL A 268 -12.43 -12.45 9.62
C VAL A 268 -13.22 -13.07 10.78
N LEU A 269 -12.88 -12.74 12.04
CA LEU A 269 -13.62 -13.21 13.22
C LEU A 269 -15.09 -12.77 13.19
N GLN A 270 -15.36 -11.56 12.69
CA GLN A 270 -16.71 -11.05 12.56
C GLN A 270 -17.43 -11.65 11.35
N LYS A 271 -16.75 -11.69 10.20
CA LYS A 271 -17.32 -12.17 8.94
C LYS A 271 -17.64 -13.66 8.97
N TRP A 272 -16.85 -14.46 9.70
CA TRP A 272 -17.07 -15.90 9.82
C TRP A 272 -17.88 -16.33 11.05
N LYS A 273 -18.50 -15.39 11.78
CA LYS A 273 -19.23 -15.67 13.03
C LYS A 273 -20.30 -16.77 12.88
N ASN A 274 -20.97 -16.84 11.73
CA ASN A 274 -22.07 -17.77 11.47
C ASN A 274 -21.61 -19.12 10.91
N TYR A 275 -20.32 -19.30 10.65
CA TYR A 275 -19.75 -20.51 10.05
C TYR A 275 -19.08 -21.35 11.13
N LYS A 276 -19.77 -22.39 11.61
CA LYS A 276 -19.31 -23.20 12.76
C LYS A 276 -17.89 -23.75 12.58
N PRO A 277 -17.51 -24.39 11.46
CA PRO A 277 -16.16 -24.93 11.32
C PRO A 277 -15.09 -23.83 11.29
N ALA A 278 -15.34 -22.76 10.53
CA ALA A 278 -14.42 -21.64 10.39
C ALA A 278 -14.19 -20.89 11.72
N ILE A 279 -15.25 -20.59 12.47
CA ILE A 279 -15.13 -19.87 13.75
C ILE A 279 -14.49 -20.74 14.84
N LEU A 280 -14.74 -22.06 14.83
CA LEU A 280 -14.09 -22.98 15.76
C LEU A 280 -12.59 -23.11 15.47
N ALA A 281 -12.20 -23.16 14.19
CA ALA A 281 -10.80 -23.13 13.79
C ALA A 281 -10.12 -21.83 14.25
N LEU A 282 -10.72 -20.65 13.95
CA LEU A 282 -10.17 -19.35 14.37
C LEU A 282 -10.02 -19.22 15.88
N ARG A 283 -11.06 -19.58 16.65
CA ARG A 283 -10.99 -19.52 18.12
C ARG A 283 -9.99 -20.51 18.71
N GLY A 284 -9.71 -21.60 18.00
CA GLY A 284 -8.69 -22.57 18.39
C GLY A 284 -7.30 -21.96 18.42
N VAL A 285 -7.00 -21.09 17.44
CA VAL A 285 -5.67 -20.46 17.25
C VAL A 285 -5.57 -19.10 17.95
N LEU A 286 -6.59 -18.25 17.82
CA LEU A 286 -6.62 -16.88 18.34
C LEU A 286 -6.97 -16.82 19.83
N ARG A 287 -6.19 -17.56 20.65
CA ARG A 287 -6.27 -17.50 22.10
C ARG A 287 -5.55 -16.27 22.62
N GLN A 288 -5.98 -15.77 23.79
CA GLN A 288 -5.39 -14.56 24.39
C GLN A 288 -3.86 -14.65 24.57
N GLU A 289 -3.35 -15.80 25.00
CA GLU A 289 -1.91 -16.04 25.18
C GLU A 289 -1.15 -15.99 23.85
N HIS A 290 -1.70 -16.59 22.81
CA HIS A 290 -1.10 -16.60 21.47
C HIS A 290 -1.07 -15.19 20.87
N VAL A 291 -2.18 -14.46 20.97
CA VAL A 291 -2.26 -13.06 20.50
C VAL A 291 -1.27 -12.18 21.26
N ALA A 292 -1.14 -12.34 22.58
CA ALA A 292 -0.15 -11.61 23.38
C ALA A 292 1.29 -11.92 22.92
N SER A 293 1.60 -13.19 22.64
CA SER A 293 2.90 -13.60 22.11
C SER A 293 3.19 -12.98 20.74
N ILE A 294 2.22 -12.93 19.83
CA ILE A 294 2.38 -12.30 18.51
C ILE A 294 2.66 -10.80 18.69
N VAL A 295 1.89 -10.11 19.52
CA VAL A 295 2.09 -8.66 19.77
C VAL A 295 3.50 -8.40 20.30
N GLN A 296 3.96 -9.20 21.26
CA GLN A 296 5.32 -9.09 21.80
C GLN A 296 6.37 -9.29 20.71
N GLN A 297 6.25 -10.35 19.90
CA GLN A 297 7.15 -10.63 18.79
C GLN A 297 7.21 -9.46 17.79
N LYS A 298 6.06 -8.90 17.39
CA LYS A 298 6.03 -7.76 16.45
C LYS A 298 6.67 -6.51 17.06
N ILE A 299 6.46 -6.24 18.35
CA ILE A 299 7.09 -5.11 19.05
C ILE A 299 8.61 -5.32 19.16
N GLU A 300 9.06 -6.53 19.47
CA GLU A 300 10.49 -6.87 19.54
C GLU A 300 11.18 -6.71 18.19
N ILE A 301 10.52 -7.09 17.09
CA ILE A 301 10.99 -6.82 15.74
C ILE A 301 11.23 -5.31 15.54
N LEU A 302 10.29 -4.46 15.95
CA LEU A 302 10.44 -3.01 15.79
C LEU A 302 11.49 -2.39 16.72
N LYS A 303 11.74 -2.99 17.89
CA LYS A 303 12.74 -2.51 18.85
C LYS A 303 14.17 -2.97 18.51
N SER A 304 14.32 -4.21 18.04
CA SER A 304 15.62 -4.82 17.75
C SER A 304 16.25 -4.25 16.48
N ASN A 305 15.44 -3.91 15.48
CA ASN A 305 15.89 -3.36 14.22
C ASN A 305 16.13 -1.85 14.33
N LYS A 306 17.37 -1.46 14.63
CA LYS A 306 17.75 -0.04 14.67
C LYS A 306 17.76 0.55 13.26
N LEU A 307 16.86 1.53 13.04
CA LEU A 307 16.80 2.28 11.80
C LEU A 307 17.98 3.26 11.72
N PRO A 308 18.82 3.21 10.66
CA PRO A 308 19.93 4.13 10.47
C PRO A 308 19.47 5.59 10.43
N SER A 309 20.11 6.45 11.23
CA SER A 309 19.83 7.90 11.27
C SER A 309 20.76 8.72 10.35
N GLY A 310 21.95 8.18 10.03
CA GLY A 310 23.03 8.82 9.27
C GLY A 310 23.01 8.61 7.75
N LEU A 311 24.18 8.76 7.13
CA LEU A 311 24.43 8.43 5.72
C LEU A 311 24.33 6.91 5.52
N LEU A 312 23.72 6.50 4.41
CA LEU A 312 23.52 5.09 4.07
C LEU A 312 24.73 4.58 3.30
N SER A 313 25.34 3.49 3.79
CA SER A 313 26.45 2.84 3.10
C SER A 313 25.92 1.88 2.03
N LEU A 314 26.55 1.84 0.84
CA LEU A 314 26.11 0.99 -0.28
C LEU A 314 26.30 -0.50 -0.01
N GLU A 315 27.25 -0.86 0.85
CA GLU A 315 27.53 -2.22 1.32
C GLU A 315 26.38 -2.83 2.13
N GLU A 316 25.61 -2.03 2.87
CA GLU A 316 24.53 -2.51 3.75
C GLU A 316 23.14 -2.44 3.10
N PHE A 317 23.03 -2.13 1.80
CA PHE A 317 21.74 -1.91 1.15
C PHE A 317 20.77 -3.10 1.24
N GLU A 318 21.28 -4.33 1.12
CA GLU A 318 20.45 -5.53 1.25
C GLU A 318 19.93 -5.69 2.68
N TYR A 319 20.77 -5.39 3.68
CA TYR A 319 20.36 -5.36 5.08
C TYR A 319 19.31 -4.28 5.33
N TYR A 320 19.49 -3.08 4.78
CA TYR A 320 18.50 -1.99 4.88
C TYR A 320 17.17 -2.37 4.24
N LYS A 321 17.18 -2.97 3.05
CA LYS A 321 15.98 -3.48 2.39
C LYS A 321 15.25 -4.50 3.27
N LYS A 322 15.97 -5.51 3.77
CA LYS A 322 15.40 -6.55 4.65
C LYS A 322 14.80 -5.93 5.91
N THR A 323 15.50 -4.98 6.52
CA THR A 323 15.05 -4.25 7.70
C THR A 323 13.77 -3.46 7.42
N LEU A 324 13.70 -2.75 6.28
CA LEU A 324 12.52 -2.00 5.85
C LEU A 324 11.31 -2.90 5.67
N VAL A 325 11.46 -4.04 5.00
CA VAL A 325 10.37 -4.98 4.72
C VAL A 325 9.83 -5.58 6.02
N VAL A 326 10.73 -6.05 6.90
CA VAL A 326 10.35 -6.66 8.18
C VAL A 326 9.67 -5.63 9.11
N CYS A 327 10.21 -4.41 9.19
CA CYS A 327 9.60 -3.34 10.00
C CYS A 327 8.25 -2.87 9.44
N ASN A 328 8.13 -2.71 8.11
CA ASN A 328 6.85 -2.35 7.48
C ASN A 328 5.79 -3.43 7.72
N SER A 329 6.15 -4.70 7.57
CA SER A 329 5.24 -5.84 7.82
C SER A 329 4.77 -5.88 9.29
N ALA A 330 5.70 -5.75 10.25
CA ALA A 330 5.35 -5.72 11.67
C ALA A 330 4.50 -4.49 12.05
N LEU A 331 4.80 -3.30 11.50
CA LEU A 331 4.04 -2.09 11.77
C LEU A 331 2.64 -2.13 11.14
N LYS A 332 2.53 -2.60 9.89
CA LYS A 332 1.25 -2.84 9.20
C LYS A 332 0.35 -3.74 10.05
N TRP A 333 0.92 -4.82 10.58
CA TRP A 333 0.20 -5.72 11.47
C TRP A 333 -0.34 -5.01 12.71
N ILE A 334 0.52 -4.28 13.44
CA ILE A 334 0.13 -3.57 14.66
C ILE A 334 -0.98 -2.56 14.36
N ILE A 335 -0.85 -1.74 13.32
CA ILE A 335 -1.83 -0.71 12.97
C ILE A 335 -3.19 -1.31 12.64
N LEU A 336 -3.23 -2.37 11.82
CA LEU A 336 -4.47 -3.05 11.44
C LEU A 336 -5.19 -3.67 12.64
N HIS A 337 -4.43 -4.32 13.53
CA HIS A 337 -5.00 -5.07 14.65
C HIS A 337 -5.25 -4.19 15.89
N PHE A 338 -4.66 -3.00 15.98
CA PHE A 338 -4.70 -2.12 17.15
C PHE A 338 -6.10 -1.94 17.75
N GLY A 339 -7.10 -1.60 16.92
CA GLY A 339 -8.46 -1.34 17.38
C GLY A 339 -9.20 -2.58 17.90
N ASP A 340 -8.82 -3.78 17.47
CA ASP A 340 -9.43 -5.04 17.90
C ASP A 340 -8.70 -5.65 19.11
N LEU A 341 -7.48 -5.20 19.40
CA LEU A 341 -6.71 -5.65 20.58
C LEU A 341 -7.39 -5.26 21.90
N GLU A 342 -8.23 -4.22 21.93
CA GLU A 342 -9.06 -3.89 23.09
C GLU A 342 -10.03 -5.02 23.47
N ARG A 343 -10.46 -5.85 22.50
CA ARG A 343 -11.29 -7.04 22.77
C ARG A 343 -10.54 -8.10 23.56
N PHE A 344 -9.22 -8.17 23.37
CA PHE A 344 -8.31 -9.01 24.15
C PHE A 344 -7.85 -8.22 25.38
N LYS A 345 -8.80 -7.96 26.30
CA LYS A 345 -8.59 -7.26 27.58
C LYS A 345 -7.23 -7.63 28.19
N LYS A 346 -6.33 -6.64 28.40
CA LYS A 346 -4.98 -6.69 29.03
C LYS A 346 -3.75 -6.57 28.11
N ILE A 347 -3.88 -6.34 26.81
CA ILE A 347 -2.70 -6.03 25.97
C ILE A 347 -2.47 -4.51 25.94
N SER A 348 -1.82 -3.97 26.96
CA SER A 348 -1.38 -2.57 26.95
C SER A 348 -0.15 -2.40 26.06
N ILE A 349 -0.36 -1.77 24.90
CA ILE A 349 0.71 -1.45 23.98
C ILE A 349 1.34 -0.12 24.43
N LEU A 350 2.45 -0.18 25.18
CA LEU A 350 3.33 0.95 25.49
C LEU A 350 4.17 1.35 24.26
N PHE A 351 3.55 1.40 23.09
CA PHE A 351 4.20 1.69 21.80
C PHE A 351 3.27 2.60 20.99
N ASP A 352 3.79 3.74 20.54
CA ASP A 352 3.05 4.67 19.70
C ASP A 352 3.31 4.34 18.22
N PRO A 353 2.38 3.63 17.54
CA PRO A 353 2.60 3.20 16.16
C PRO A 353 2.75 4.39 15.20
N PHE A 354 2.15 5.54 15.51
CA PHE A 354 2.26 6.73 14.68
C PHE A 354 3.68 7.32 14.71
N LYS A 355 4.29 7.42 15.89
CA LYS A 355 5.68 7.91 16.01
C LYS A 355 6.69 7.01 15.30
N TYR A 356 6.56 5.69 15.46
CA TYR A 356 7.44 4.75 14.78
C TYR A 356 7.24 4.79 13.25
N LEU A 357 5.98 4.91 12.79
CA LEU A 357 5.67 5.10 11.37
C LEU A 357 6.42 6.30 10.78
N LEU A 358 6.46 7.42 11.48
CA LEU A 358 7.21 8.60 11.03
C LEU A 358 8.72 8.32 10.92
N THR A 359 9.30 7.60 11.88
CA THR A 359 10.73 7.22 11.81
C THR A 359 11.01 6.29 10.64
N LEU A 360 10.14 5.30 10.41
CA LEU A 360 10.24 4.34 9.32
C LEU A 360 10.10 5.03 7.96
N ILE A 361 9.11 5.92 7.80
CA ILE A 361 8.87 6.70 6.57
C ILE A 361 10.08 7.57 6.24
N LYS A 362 10.70 8.21 7.24
CA LYS A 362 11.91 9.01 7.05
C LYS A 362 13.07 8.17 6.52
N PHE A 363 13.27 6.98 7.11
CA PHE A 363 14.32 6.06 6.67
C PHE A 363 14.05 5.52 5.26
N GLU A 364 12.82 5.08 4.99
CA GLU A 364 12.40 4.58 3.67
C GLU A 364 12.60 5.64 2.58
N TYR A 365 12.20 6.89 2.85
CA TYR A 365 12.41 7.98 1.90
C TYR A 365 13.90 8.20 1.60
N LYS A 366 14.75 8.28 2.64
CA LYS A 366 16.21 8.41 2.47
C LYS A 366 16.80 7.25 1.68
N PHE A 367 16.39 6.02 1.97
CA PHE A 367 16.83 4.82 1.27
C PHE A 367 16.48 4.88 -0.22
N LYS A 368 15.22 5.18 -0.55
CA LYS A 368 14.76 5.34 -1.93
C LYS A 368 15.51 6.43 -2.68
N GLN A 369 15.76 7.58 -2.05
CA GLN A 369 16.53 8.66 -2.67
C GLN A 369 17.98 8.23 -2.95
N SER A 370 18.61 7.52 -2.01
CA SER A 370 19.97 7.00 -2.21
C SER A 370 20.02 5.97 -3.35
N ALA A 371 19.04 5.07 -3.41
CA ALA A 371 18.93 4.09 -4.49
C ALA A 371 18.71 4.76 -5.85
N LEU A 372 17.80 5.73 -5.94
CA LEU A 372 17.55 6.50 -7.16
C LEU A 372 18.79 7.28 -7.62
N PHE A 373 19.54 7.86 -6.69
CA PHE A 373 20.79 8.55 -7.00
C PHE A 373 21.84 7.58 -7.58
N THR A 374 21.95 6.37 -7.03
CA THR A 374 22.83 5.33 -7.55
C THR A 374 22.38 4.81 -8.91
N ILE A 375 21.08 4.62 -9.14
CA ILE A 375 20.54 4.21 -10.45
C ILE A 375 20.85 5.27 -11.51
N LYS A 376 20.66 6.56 -11.20
CA LYS A 376 20.95 7.67 -12.14
C LYS A 376 22.44 7.84 -12.45
N ASN A 377 23.33 7.55 -11.50
CA ASN A 377 24.78 7.72 -11.62
C ASN A 377 25.55 6.40 -11.67
N LYS A 378 24.92 5.34 -12.17
CA LYS A 378 25.39 3.95 -12.05
C LYS A 378 26.78 3.74 -12.63
N THR A 379 27.04 4.25 -13.82
CA THR A 379 28.35 4.15 -14.51
C THR A 379 29.44 4.90 -13.74
N ALA A 380 29.22 6.18 -13.46
CA ALA A 380 30.20 7.02 -12.75
C ALA A 380 30.52 6.52 -11.34
N GLN A 381 29.55 5.96 -10.60
CA GLN A 381 29.79 5.36 -9.29
C GLN A 381 30.57 4.04 -9.40
N ALA A 382 30.22 3.20 -10.38
CA ALA A 382 30.93 1.94 -10.61
C ALA A 382 32.39 2.19 -11.00
N ASP A 383 32.68 3.17 -11.86
CA ASP A 383 34.04 3.49 -12.28
C ASP A 383 34.89 4.01 -11.11
N LYS A 384 34.34 4.90 -10.27
CA LYS A 384 35.00 5.35 -9.03
C LYS A 384 35.29 4.21 -8.06
N LEU A 385 34.37 3.24 -7.94
CA LEU A 385 34.58 2.07 -7.09
C LEU A 385 35.66 1.16 -7.66
N LYS A 386 35.69 0.94 -8.98
CA LYS A 386 36.75 0.19 -9.66
C LYS A 386 38.12 0.84 -9.44
N GLU A 387 38.24 2.15 -9.62
CA GLU A 387 39.49 2.89 -9.37
C GLU A 387 39.98 2.72 -7.92
N ARG A 388 39.07 2.78 -6.94
CA ARG A 388 39.39 2.55 -5.52
C ARG A 388 39.84 1.13 -5.24
N ILE A 389 39.19 0.14 -5.86
CA ILE A 389 39.57 -1.27 -5.75
C ILE A 389 40.95 -1.47 -6.37
N SER A 390 41.19 -0.97 -7.58
CA SER A 390 42.48 -1.05 -8.27
C SER A 390 43.60 -0.42 -7.43
N SER A 391 43.40 0.79 -6.92
CA SER A 391 44.39 1.46 -6.07
C SER A 391 44.67 0.70 -4.76
N SER A 392 43.65 0.06 -4.18
CA SER A 392 43.83 -0.75 -2.96
C SER A 392 44.55 -2.06 -3.27
N ILE A 393 44.27 -2.68 -4.43
CA ILE A 393 44.97 -3.86 -4.93
C ILE A 393 46.46 -3.53 -5.17
N ASP A 394 46.76 -2.40 -5.82
CA ASP A 394 48.14 -1.97 -6.09
C ASP A 394 48.93 -1.77 -4.79
N GLN A 395 48.28 -1.24 -3.74
CA GLN A 395 48.89 -1.10 -2.43
C GLN A 395 49.18 -2.46 -1.76
N VAL A 396 48.26 -3.42 -1.86
CA VAL A 396 48.47 -4.79 -1.36
C VAL A 396 49.59 -5.48 -2.13
N VAL A 397 49.61 -5.37 -3.46
CA VAL A 397 50.66 -5.93 -4.33
C VAL A 397 52.03 -5.35 -3.96
N HIS A 398 52.14 -4.03 -3.81
CA HIS A 398 53.39 -3.38 -3.43
C HIS A 398 53.90 -3.78 -2.03
N ILE A 399 52.99 -4.08 -1.08
CA ILE A 399 53.39 -4.58 0.24
C ILE A 399 53.86 -6.04 0.15
N LEU A 400 53.18 -6.87 -0.64
CA LEU A 400 53.49 -8.30 -0.80
C LEU A 400 54.77 -8.55 -1.61
N ASP A 401 55.05 -7.73 -2.62
CA ASP A 401 56.25 -7.85 -3.47
C ASP A 401 57.56 -7.53 -2.72
N ARG A 402 57.48 -6.93 -1.52
CA ARG A 402 58.63 -6.72 -0.64
C ARG A 402 59.11 -7.99 0.07
N SER A 403 58.38 -9.10 -0.06
CA SER A 403 58.64 -10.36 0.63
C SER A 403 59.06 -11.47 -0.35
N GLN A 404 60.07 -12.27 0.00
CA GLN A 404 60.56 -13.38 -0.85
C GLN A 404 59.75 -14.69 -0.75
N GLU A 405 58.57 -14.67 -0.12
CA GLU A 405 57.78 -15.90 0.09
C GLU A 405 56.96 -16.27 -1.14
N SER A 406 57.04 -17.55 -1.54
CA SER A 406 56.46 -18.06 -2.79
C SER A 406 54.92 -17.98 -2.87
N TRP A 407 54.21 -17.97 -1.73
CA TRP A 407 52.76 -17.79 -1.71
C TRP A 407 52.36 -16.34 -1.94
N LYS A 408 53.15 -15.36 -1.47
CA LYS A 408 52.89 -13.92 -1.65
C LYS A 408 53.02 -13.49 -3.12
N THR A 409 53.98 -14.07 -3.85
CA THR A 409 54.14 -13.84 -5.30
C THR A 409 53.00 -14.44 -6.14
N LYS A 410 52.39 -15.54 -5.67
CA LYS A 410 51.20 -16.13 -6.32
C LYS A 410 49.95 -15.28 -6.08
N VAL A 411 49.80 -14.71 -4.88
CA VAL A 411 48.71 -13.81 -4.54
C VAL A 411 48.82 -12.49 -5.31
N SER A 412 50.02 -11.90 -5.44
CA SER A 412 50.20 -10.67 -6.23
C SER A 412 49.88 -10.88 -7.73
N ALA A 413 50.35 -11.99 -8.32
CA ALA A 413 50.02 -12.34 -9.70
C ALA A 413 48.51 -12.61 -9.91
N TRP A 414 47.82 -13.16 -8.91
CA TRP A 414 46.38 -13.40 -8.97
C TRP A 414 45.57 -12.11 -8.82
N LEU A 415 45.97 -11.21 -7.91
CA LEU A 415 45.36 -9.90 -7.72
C LEU A 415 45.48 -9.03 -8.98
N GLY A 416 46.61 -9.07 -9.69
CA GLY A 416 46.77 -8.41 -10.99
C GLY A 416 45.76 -8.91 -12.02
N LYS A 417 45.57 -10.23 -12.14
CA LYS A 417 44.56 -10.82 -13.04
C LYS A 417 43.12 -10.45 -12.66
N ILE A 418 42.85 -10.22 -11.37
CA ILE A 418 41.54 -9.71 -10.94
C ILE A 418 41.36 -8.26 -11.33
N ASN A 419 42.39 -7.44 -11.19
CA ASN A 419 42.32 -6.03 -11.58
C ASN A 419 41.99 -5.88 -13.07
N ASP A 420 42.59 -6.72 -13.92
CA ASP A 420 42.27 -6.79 -15.35
C ASP A 420 40.84 -7.27 -15.62
N LYS A 421 40.35 -8.24 -14.83
CA LYS A 421 38.97 -8.72 -14.94
C LYS A 421 37.95 -7.70 -14.44
N LEU A 422 38.24 -6.96 -13.37
CA LEU A 422 37.35 -5.95 -12.78
C LEU A 422 37.27 -4.70 -13.65
N SER A 423 38.37 -4.29 -14.29
CA SER A 423 38.37 -3.20 -15.27
C SER A 423 37.53 -3.55 -16.50
N ALA A 424 37.55 -4.81 -16.95
CA ALA A 424 36.75 -5.32 -18.06
C ALA A 424 35.25 -5.54 -17.77
N ILE A 425 34.79 -5.42 -16.52
CA ILE A 425 33.36 -5.60 -16.16
C ILE A 425 32.50 -4.46 -16.71
N GLY A 426 31.53 -4.78 -17.57
CA GLY A 426 30.48 -3.85 -17.98
C GLY A 426 29.45 -3.62 -16.87
N VAL A 427 29.21 -2.36 -16.51
CA VAL A 427 28.30 -1.93 -15.41
C VAL A 427 26.84 -2.38 -15.61
N VAL A 428 26.47 -2.72 -16.84
CA VAL A 428 25.10 -3.09 -17.24
C VAL A 428 24.86 -4.60 -17.21
N ASN A 429 25.91 -5.43 -17.08
CA ASN A 429 25.74 -6.88 -17.16
C ASN A 429 25.55 -7.50 -15.76
N PRO A 430 24.35 -8.01 -15.41
CA PRO A 430 24.12 -8.64 -14.11
C PRO A 430 24.95 -9.92 -13.91
N LYS A 431 25.42 -10.57 -14.98
CA LYS A 431 26.33 -11.74 -14.89
C LYS A 431 27.69 -11.38 -14.29
N SER A 432 28.05 -10.11 -14.28
CA SER A 432 29.28 -9.62 -13.64
C SER A 432 29.25 -9.76 -12.12
N VAL A 433 28.08 -9.94 -11.50
CA VAL A 433 27.94 -10.23 -10.07
C VAL A 433 28.58 -11.57 -9.70
N ASN A 434 28.43 -12.60 -10.54
CA ASN A 434 29.04 -13.92 -10.30
C ASN A 434 30.58 -13.82 -10.27
N VAL A 435 31.16 -12.92 -11.08
CA VAL A 435 32.60 -12.65 -11.07
C VAL A 435 33.00 -11.99 -9.76
N ILE A 436 32.25 -10.98 -9.30
CA ILE A 436 32.48 -10.30 -8.02
C ILE A 436 32.40 -11.28 -6.85
N GLU A 437 31.40 -12.15 -6.80
CA GLU A 437 31.26 -13.15 -5.74
C GLU A 437 32.41 -14.18 -5.76
N SER A 438 32.83 -14.64 -6.94
CA SER A 438 33.98 -15.54 -7.05
C SER A 438 35.30 -14.92 -6.60
N VAL A 439 35.45 -13.60 -6.77
CA VAL A 439 36.60 -12.83 -6.29
C VAL A 439 36.51 -12.66 -4.77
N LYS A 440 35.32 -12.37 -4.25
CA LYS A 440 35.06 -12.19 -2.81
C LYS A 440 35.43 -13.44 -2.01
N LEU A 441 34.91 -14.60 -2.40
CA LEU A 441 35.19 -15.88 -1.72
C LEU A 441 36.70 -16.16 -1.62
N LYS A 442 37.43 -15.92 -2.71
CA LYS A 442 38.88 -16.13 -2.74
C LYS A 442 39.67 -15.10 -1.92
N LEU A 443 39.17 -13.86 -1.81
CA LEU A 443 39.78 -12.84 -0.95
C LEU A 443 39.55 -13.14 0.54
N GLU A 444 38.39 -13.70 0.88
CA GLU A 444 38.09 -14.19 2.24
C GLU A 444 39.02 -15.37 2.61
N GLU A 445 39.21 -16.35 1.72
CA GLU A 445 40.20 -17.43 1.90
C GLU A 445 41.62 -16.90 2.13
N ILE A 446 42.03 -15.86 1.41
CA ILE A 446 43.36 -15.23 1.57
C ILE A 446 43.45 -14.48 2.91
N SER A 447 42.37 -13.84 3.35
CA SER A 447 42.31 -13.16 4.65
C SER A 447 42.45 -14.15 5.81
N GLU A 448 41.96 -15.38 5.68
CA GLU A 448 42.11 -16.44 6.70
C GLU A 448 43.54 -17.00 6.76
N ILE A 449 44.23 -17.07 5.62
CA ILE A 449 45.63 -17.54 5.52
C ILE A 449 46.61 -16.48 6.07
N THR A 450 46.23 -15.21 6.01
CA THR A 450 47.05 -14.06 6.41
C THR A 450 46.87 -13.77 7.91
N SER A 451 47.60 -14.49 8.75
CA SER A 451 47.58 -14.38 10.23
C SER A 451 47.82 -12.95 10.78
N ASP A 452 47.49 -12.72 12.06
CA ASP A 452 47.45 -11.43 12.79
C ASP A 452 48.65 -10.46 12.60
N ASP A 453 49.83 -10.95 12.23
CA ASP A 453 51.04 -10.14 12.02
C ASP A 453 51.01 -9.21 10.79
N GLN A 454 49.99 -9.32 9.92
CA GLN A 454 49.83 -8.50 8.71
C GLN A 454 48.56 -7.64 8.73
N ARG A 455 48.27 -7.01 9.87
CA ARG A 455 47.11 -6.13 10.10
C ARG A 455 46.88 -5.08 9.01
N VAL A 456 47.94 -4.56 8.39
CA VAL A 456 47.85 -3.59 7.28
C VAL A 456 47.24 -4.22 6.02
N ILE A 457 47.64 -5.44 5.66
CA ILE A 457 47.09 -6.16 4.51
C ILE A 457 45.61 -6.49 4.77
N ASN A 458 45.27 -6.96 5.97
CA ASN A 458 43.89 -7.27 6.34
C ASN A 458 42.99 -6.02 6.29
N GLN A 459 43.50 -4.84 6.68
CA GLN A 459 42.76 -3.58 6.53
C GLN A 459 42.47 -3.23 5.05
N TYR A 460 43.44 -3.42 4.15
CA TYR A 460 43.21 -3.19 2.72
C TYR A 460 42.29 -4.25 2.10
N LEU A 461 42.39 -5.51 2.52
CA LEU A 461 41.48 -6.58 2.10
C LEU A 461 40.04 -6.28 2.54
N GLU A 462 39.82 -5.82 3.77
CA GLU A 462 38.50 -5.36 4.22
C GLU A 462 37.98 -4.21 3.36
N VAL A 463 38.82 -3.22 3.03
CA VAL A 463 38.43 -2.10 2.15
C VAL A 463 38.06 -2.61 0.74
N ILE A 464 38.80 -3.60 0.20
CA ILE A 464 38.48 -4.20 -1.09
C ILE A 464 37.14 -4.93 -1.03
N LEU A 465 36.92 -5.77 0.00
CA LEU A 465 35.66 -6.52 0.19
C LEU A 465 34.45 -5.58 0.29
N LYS A 466 34.56 -4.50 1.06
CA LYS A 466 33.51 -3.47 1.21
C LYS A 466 33.19 -2.74 -0.10
N ASN A 467 34.23 -2.40 -0.87
CA ASN A 467 34.05 -1.76 -2.18
C ASN A 467 33.48 -2.76 -3.22
N LEU A 468 33.81 -4.05 -3.13
CA LEU A 468 33.22 -5.10 -3.96
C LEU A 468 31.74 -5.31 -3.64
N ASP A 469 31.35 -5.30 -2.35
CA ASP A 469 29.94 -5.35 -1.94
C ASP A 469 29.18 -4.11 -2.43
N SER A 470 29.80 -2.92 -2.32
CA SER A 470 29.24 -1.69 -2.89
C SER A 470 29.08 -1.76 -4.41
N LEU A 471 30.06 -2.32 -5.13
CA LEU A 471 30.01 -2.50 -6.59
C LEU A 471 28.92 -3.50 -6.99
N LYS A 472 28.77 -4.61 -6.25
CA LYS A 472 27.67 -5.57 -6.41
C LYS A 472 26.32 -4.88 -6.27
N THR A 473 26.13 -4.08 -5.22
CA THR A 473 24.91 -3.30 -5.00
C THR A 473 24.63 -2.37 -6.19
N VAL A 474 25.62 -1.62 -6.67
CA VAL A 474 25.46 -0.70 -7.82
C VAL A 474 25.01 -1.46 -9.07
N ILE A 475 25.60 -2.62 -9.36
CA ILE A 475 25.24 -3.44 -10.53
C ILE A 475 23.82 -4.01 -10.41
N LEU A 476 23.43 -4.47 -9.23
CA LEU A 476 22.10 -5.08 -9.00
C LEU A 476 20.96 -4.06 -8.91
N LEU A 477 21.24 -2.83 -8.48
CA LEU A 477 20.21 -1.80 -8.37
C LEU A 477 19.63 -1.43 -9.75
N ASN A 478 18.31 -1.58 -9.86
CA ASN A 478 17.49 -1.23 -11.01
C ASN A 478 16.11 -0.72 -10.53
N PHE A 479 15.26 -0.27 -11.45
CA PHE A 479 13.91 0.16 -11.10
C PHE A 479 13.04 -1.01 -10.58
N ASP A 480 13.25 -2.23 -11.07
CA ASP A 480 12.52 -3.42 -10.60
C ASP A 480 12.77 -3.72 -9.11
N PHE A 481 13.99 -3.45 -8.63
CA PHE A 481 14.34 -3.57 -7.22
C PHE A 481 13.49 -2.62 -6.36
N LEU A 482 13.30 -1.36 -6.82
CA LEU A 482 12.46 -0.39 -6.13
C LEU A 482 10.98 -0.77 -6.21
N ASN A 483 10.51 -1.23 -7.37
CA ASN A 483 9.13 -1.71 -7.53
C ASN A 483 8.84 -2.91 -6.61
N THR A 484 9.81 -3.81 -6.45
CA THR A 484 9.73 -4.94 -5.52
C THR A 484 9.64 -4.46 -4.07
N LEU A 485 10.46 -3.48 -3.69
CA LEU A 485 10.41 -2.88 -2.36
C LEU A 485 9.06 -2.21 -2.09
N ASP A 486 8.51 -1.47 -3.06
CA ASP A 486 7.21 -0.80 -2.94
C ASP A 486 6.07 -1.81 -2.78
N THR A 487 6.13 -2.91 -3.51
CA THR A 487 5.16 -4.01 -3.38
C THR A 487 5.24 -4.69 -2.01
N GLN A 488 6.45 -4.89 -1.47
CA GLN A 488 6.66 -5.51 -0.15
C GLN A 488 6.37 -4.57 1.02
N CYS A 489 6.53 -3.26 0.83
CA CYS A 489 6.28 -2.21 1.83
C CYS A 489 4.95 -1.49 1.59
N ASP A 490 3.96 -2.21 1.07
CA ASP A 490 2.62 -1.69 0.75
C ASP A 490 1.99 -0.92 1.93
N ALA A 491 1.43 0.24 1.62
CA ALA A 491 0.88 1.23 2.54
C ALA A 491 -0.64 1.44 2.37
N ASP A 492 -1.33 0.61 1.59
CA ASP A 492 -2.77 0.72 1.33
C ASP A 492 -3.59 0.90 2.60
N TYR A 493 -3.28 0.09 3.62
CA TYR A 493 -3.98 0.07 4.91
C TYR A 493 -3.97 1.42 5.66
N LEU A 494 -2.99 2.29 5.37
CA LEU A 494 -2.90 3.60 6.02
C LEU A 494 -4.05 4.50 5.61
N TRP A 495 -4.67 4.29 4.44
CA TRP A 495 -5.80 5.09 3.96
C TRP A 495 -6.99 5.04 4.91
N ASN A 496 -7.24 3.89 5.54
CA ASN A 496 -8.27 3.75 6.58
C ASN A 496 -7.96 4.59 7.84
N CYS A 497 -6.68 4.87 8.11
CA CYS A 497 -6.22 5.55 9.32
C CYS A 497 -6.09 7.08 9.15
N ILE A 498 -6.06 7.60 7.91
CA ILE A 498 -5.78 9.02 7.64
C ILE A 498 -6.75 9.92 8.38
N SER A 499 -8.06 9.62 8.30
CA SER A 499 -9.13 10.44 8.90
C SER A 499 -8.92 10.66 10.40
N GLY A 500 -8.57 9.60 11.14
CA GLY A 500 -8.28 9.66 12.57
C GLY A 500 -6.94 10.33 12.91
N TRP A 501 -6.00 10.40 11.97
CA TRP A 501 -4.69 11.02 12.16
C TRP A 501 -4.59 12.46 11.67
N VAL A 502 -5.65 13.02 11.04
CA VAL A 502 -5.68 14.43 10.61
C VAL A 502 -5.22 15.37 11.73
N PRO A 503 -5.73 15.31 12.98
CA PRO A 503 -5.28 16.22 14.04
C PRO A 503 -3.79 16.06 14.39
N LYS A 504 -3.27 14.82 14.37
CA LYS A 504 -1.84 14.54 14.62
C LYS A 504 -0.96 15.09 13.50
N LEU A 505 -1.42 14.99 12.26
CA LEU A 505 -0.72 15.52 11.08
C LEU A 505 -0.76 17.05 11.03
N GLU A 506 -1.85 17.68 11.45
CA GLU A 506 -1.95 19.13 11.60
C GLU A 506 -0.93 19.65 12.63
N SER A 507 -0.81 18.98 13.78
CA SER A 507 0.23 19.30 14.78
C SER A 507 1.65 19.07 14.24
N LEU A 508 1.87 17.96 13.52
CA LEU A 508 3.15 17.65 12.90
C LEU A 508 3.55 18.67 11.83
N LEU A 509 2.58 19.22 11.09
CA LEU A 509 2.82 20.25 10.07
C LEU A 509 3.38 21.54 10.70
N GLN A 510 2.99 21.85 11.94
CA GLN A 510 3.50 23.03 12.64
C GLN A 510 4.93 22.82 13.16
N SER A 511 5.30 21.59 13.52
CA SER A 511 6.64 21.27 14.06
C SER A 511 7.65 20.87 12.98
N GLU A 512 7.30 19.92 12.11
CA GLU A 512 8.17 19.33 11.09
C GLU A 512 7.42 19.12 9.75
N PRO A 513 7.25 20.17 8.92
CA PRO A 513 6.51 20.10 7.66
C PRO A 513 7.01 19.02 6.68
N VAL A 514 8.32 18.78 6.69
CA VAL A 514 8.97 17.79 5.82
C VAL A 514 8.47 16.37 6.12
N MET A 515 8.13 16.06 7.38
CA MET A 515 7.60 14.74 7.74
C MET A 515 6.21 14.49 7.18
N VAL A 516 5.37 15.54 7.10
CA VAL A 516 4.07 15.46 6.42
C VAL A 516 4.26 15.16 4.93
N LYS A 517 5.25 15.76 4.27
CA LYS A 517 5.61 15.44 2.88
C LYS A 517 5.94 13.96 2.71
N TYR A 518 6.82 13.43 3.55
CA TYR A 518 7.20 12.02 3.47
C TYR A 518 6.03 11.08 3.73
N PHE A 519 5.13 11.46 4.64
CA PHE A 519 3.90 10.71 4.90
C PHE A 519 3.01 10.60 3.66
N PHE A 520 2.78 11.71 2.96
CA PHE A 520 2.00 11.70 1.72
C PHE A 520 2.69 10.95 0.58
N PHE A 521 4.02 10.97 0.49
CA PHE A 521 4.74 10.10 -0.45
C PHE A 521 4.55 8.61 -0.14
N LYS A 522 4.53 8.23 1.14
CA LYS A 522 4.22 6.86 1.54
C LYS A 522 2.80 6.45 1.13
N LEU A 523 1.82 7.35 1.24
CA LEU A 523 0.44 7.12 0.80
C LEU A 523 0.26 7.08 -0.72
N LYS A 524 1.15 7.76 -1.46
CA LYS A 524 1.14 7.78 -2.92
C LYS A 524 1.65 6.47 -3.51
N SER A 525 2.69 5.87 -2.90
CA SER A 525 3.38 4.67 -3.42
C SER A 525 2.44 3.51 -3.80
N PRO A 526 1.39 3.15 -3.03
CA PRO A 526 0.50 2.06 -3.42
C PRO A 526 -0.33 2.34 -4.70
N ILE A 527 -0.62 3.61 -5.00
CA ILE A 527 -1.30 3.99 -6.26
C ILE A 527 -0.42 3.58 -7.45
N GLU A 528 0.86 3.93 -7.39
CA GLU A 528 1.84 3.63 -8.44
C GLU A 528 1.99 2.12 -8.64
N VAL A 529 2.02 1.34 -7.55
CA VAL A 529 2.09 -0.14 -7.59
C VAL A 529 0.84 -0.75 -8.24
N LYS A 530 -0.37 -0.26 -7.92
CA LYS A 530 -1.63 -0.81 -8.46
C LYS A 530 -1.82 -0.50 -9.94
N VAL A 531 -1.28 0.63 -10.38
CA VAL A 531 -1.41 1.14 -11.73
C VAL A 531 -0.30 0.61 -12.65
N ALA A 532 0.78 0.08 -12.07
CA ALA A 532 1.89 -0.53 -12.81
C ALA A 532 1.41 -1.68 -13.73
N GLY A 533 1.81 -1.62 -15.00
CA GLY A 533 1.49 -2.65 -16.01
C GLY A 533 0.17 -2.45 -16.76
N MET A 534 -0.57 -1.36 -16.50
CA MET A 534 -1.74 -0.98 -17.30
C MET A 534 -1.35 -0.16 -18.54
N SER A 535 -2.29 0.02 -19.48
CA SER A 535 -2.13 0.99 -20.58
C SER A 535 -2.00 2.41 -20.03
N THR A 536 -1.13 3.22 -20.64
CA THR A 536 -0.76 4.57 -20.17
C THR A 536 -1.97 5.45 -19.86
N GLU A 537 -2.94 5.56 -20.77
CA GLU A 537 -4.12 6.42 -20.59
C GLU A 537 -4.97 6.04 -19.36
N LYS A 538 -5.25 4.75 -19.18
CA LYS A 538 -6.04 4.25 -18.03
C LYS A 538 -5.26 4.41 -16.73
N SER A 539 -3.96 4.19 -16.81
CA SER A 539 -3.04 4.27 -15.69
C SER A 539 -3.03 5.71 -15.12
N GLU A 540 -2.94 6.70 -15.99
CA GLU A 540 -2.95 8.12 -15.64
C GLU A 540 -4.30 8.54 -15.06
N ALA A 541 -5.41 8.14 -15.68
CA ALA A 541 -6.75 8.48 -15.19
C ALA A 541 -7.00 7.97 -13.75
N ILE A 542 -6.63 6.71 -13.48
CA ILE A 542 -6.78 6.10 -12.15
C ILE A 542 -5.84 6.78 -11.14
N ALA A 543 -4.59 7.05 -11.54
CA ALA A 543 -3.64 7.74 -10.68
C ALA A 543 -4.12 9.16 -10.32
N VAL A 544 -4.57 9.94 -11.31
CA VAL A 544 -5.13 11.28 -11.11
C VAL A 544 -6.31 11.25 -10.14
N PHE A 545 -7.19 10.26 -10.25
CA PHE A 545 -8.31 10.09 -9.34
C PHE A 545 -7.85 9.92 -7.87
N TYR A 546 -6.99 8.94 -7.60
CA TYR A 546 -6.51 8.71 -6.23
C TYR A 546 -5.66 9.87 -5.70
N HIS A 547 -4.86 10.52 -6.55
CA HIS A 547 -4.11 11.71 -6.18
C HIS A 547 -5.03 12.86 -5.75
N LYS A 548 -6.18 13.06 -6.42
CA LYS A 548 -7.15 14.10 -6.05
C LYS A 548 -7.77 13.86 -4.66
N ILE A 549 -7.97 12.59 -4.28
CA ILE A 549 -8.40 12.23 -2.92
C ILE A 549 -7.32 12.61 -1.90
N LEU A 550 -6.06 12.23 -2.15
CA LEU A 550 -4.95 12.62 -1.28
C LEU A 550 -4.78 14.14 -1.20
N GLU A 551 -4.95 14.85 -2.31
CA GLU A 551 -4.90 16.32 -2.36
C GLU A 551 -5.98 16.93 -1.47
N THR A 552 -7.17 16.35 -1.42
CA THR A 552 -8.26 16.80 -0.54
C THR A 552 -7.88 16.68 0.94
N TYR A 553 -7.30 15.54 1.35
CA TYR A 553 -6.78 15.37 2.70
C TYR A 553 -5.63 16.35 3.00
N LEU A 554 -4.70 16.52 2.06
CA LEU A 554 -3.58 17.45 2.21
C LEU A 554 -4.08 18.90 2.36
N LYS A 555 -5.05 19.33 1.55
CA LYS A 555 -5.67 20.66 1.65
C LYS A 555 -6.27 20.89 3.04
N ARG A 556 -7.00 19.90 3.57
CA ARG A 556 -7.57 19.97 4.93
C ARG A 556 -6.49 20.14 5.99
N ILE A 557 -5.40 19.37 5.92
CA ILE A 557 -4.30 19.46 6.88
C ILE A 557 -3.56 20.80 6.74
N VAL A 558 -3.31 21.26 5.51
CA VAL A 558 -2.62 22.53 5.24
C VAL A 558 -3.42 23.74 5.73
N GLN A 559 -4.75 23.66 5.80
CA GLN A 559 -5.57 24.69 6.45
C GLN A 559 -5.24 24.89 7.95
N ALA A 560 -4.50 23.98 8.59
CA ALA A 560 -4.00 24.20 9.94
C ALA A 560 -2.93 25.30 10.02
N ILE A 561 -2.22 25.59 8.91
CA ILE A 561 -1.22 26.67 8.87
C ILE A 561 -1.88 28.04 9.08
N PRO A 562 -2.84 28.49 8.23
CA PRO A 562 -3.47 29.80 8.44
C PRO A 562 -4.19 29.86 9.78
N ARG A 563 -4.89 28.79 10.20
CA ARG A 563 -5.50 28.70 11.54
C ARG A 563 -4.48 28.95 12.65
N GLY A 564 -3.32 28.29 12.59
CA GLY A 564 -2.23 28.48 13.55
C GLY A 564 -1.67 29.90 13.53
N VAL A 565 -1.49 30.50 12.35
CA VAL A 565 -1.04 31.90 12.24
C VAL A 565 -2.03 32.87 12.89
N PHE A 566 -3.34 32.69 12.66
CA PHE A 566 -4.35 33.56 13.27
C PHE A 566 -4.40 33.43 14.79
N VAL A 567 -4.30 32.22 15.34
CA VAL A 567 -4.23 32.01 16.80
C VAL A 567 -2.99 32.69 17.39
N GLU A 568 -1.82 32.50 16.77
CA GLU A 568 -0.58 33.12 17.24
C GLU A 568 -0.61 34.65 17.09
N LEU A 569 -1.32 35.20 16.08
CA LEU A 569 -1.54 36.65 15.90
C LEU A 569 -2.50 37.23 16.95
N GLU A 570 -3.57 36.54 17.30
CA GLU A 570 -4.51 36.95 18.34
C GLU A 570 -3.82 37.02 19.71
N GLU A 571 -3.02 36.00 20.03
CA GLU A 571 -2.20 36.01 21.24
C GLU A 571 -1.14 37.13 21.19
N LEU A 572 -0.53 37.39 20.03
CA LEU A 572 0.41 38.50 19.84
C LEU A 572 -0.30 39.85 20.06
N GLN A 573 -1.52 40.02 19.57
CA GLN A 573 -2.32 41.23 19.78
C GLN A 573 -2.54 41.48 21.28
N SER A 574 -2.86 40.44 22.06
CA SER A 574 -3.00 40.56 23.52
C SER A 574 -1.69 41.01 24.21
N LEU A 575 -0.54 40.66 23.63
CA LEU A 575 0.80 41.04 24.10
C LEU A 575 1.27 42.39 23.54
N LEU A 576 0.56 43.03 22.60
CA LEU A 576 0.90 44.35 22.06
C LEU A 576 0.15 45.51 22.74
N ILE A 577 -0.83 45.21 23.60
CA ILE A 577 -1.53 46.23 24.39
C ILE A 577 -0.58 46.75 25.46
N ASP A 578 -0.04 47.96 25.29
CA ASP A 578 0.64 48.70 26.35
C ASP A 578 -0.25 49.84 26.84
N ASP A 579 -0.33 50.01 28.16
CA ASP A 579 -0.83 51.24 28.78
C ASP A 579 0.10 52.39 28.37
N GLU A 580 -0.47 53.49 27.88
CA GLU A 580 0.29 54.69 27.49
C GLU A 580 0.98 55.32 28.71
N TYR A 581 2.29 55.06 28.89
CA TYR A 581 3.08 55.75 29.92
C TYR A 581 3.76 57.00 29.32
N CYS A 582 3.16 58.18 29.52
CA CYS A 582 3.76 59.47 29.12
C CYS A 582 4.95 59.92 30.00
N PHE A 583 5.23 59.27 31.14
CA PHE A 583 6.38 59.61 32.01
C PHE A 583 7.06 58.38 32.61
N ILE A 584 8.40 58.32 32.50
CA ILE A 584 9.23 57.19 32.96
C ILE A 584 10.06 57.59 34.19
N GLU A 585 9.72 57.01 35.34
CA GLU A 585 10.50 57.11 36.58
C GLU A 585 11.72 56.16 36.52
N LYS A 586 12.95 56.65 36.78
CA LYS A 586 14.21 55.86 36.70
C LYS A 586 14.21 54.59 37.57
N SER A 587 13.43 54.57 38.65
CA SER A 587 13.26 53.42 39.56
C SER A 587 12.38 52.29 38.98
N LYS A 588 11.55 52.57 37.96
CA LYS A 588 10.62 51.61 37.34
C LYS A 588 11.14 51.03 36.02
N VAL A 589 12.36 51.36 35.60
CA VAL A 589 12.98 50.90 34.35
C VAL A 589 13.00 49.36 34.24
N LYS A 590 13.21 48.63 35.36
CA LYS A 590 13.13 47.16 35.37
C LYS A 590 11.72 46.62 35.05
N ASN A 591 10.67 47.30 35.49
CA ASN A 591 9.28 46.94 35.19
C ASN A 591 8.90 47.31 33.73
N ILE A 592 9.57 48.30 33.14
CA ILE A 592 9.37 48.75 31.75
C ILE A 592 10.13 47.86 30.74
N ILE A 593 11.26 47.27 31.15
CA ILE A 593 12.02 46.34 30.28
C ILE A 593 11.16 45.12 29.89
N GLN A 594 10.17 44.74 30.72
CA GLN A 594 9.21 43.65 30.49
C GLN A 594 9.86 42.46 29.77
N SER A 595 11.01 41.99 30.28
CA SER A 595 11.89 41.02 29.60
C SER A 595 11.15 39.73 29.24
N GLU A 596 10.24 39.28 30.11
CA GLU A 596 9.41 38.11 29.87
C GLU A 596 8.38 38.33 28.75
N ARG A 597 7.74 39.50 28.70
CA ARG A 597 6.81 39.85 27.61
C ARG A 597 7.55 39.95 26.28
N ARG A 598 8.72 40.61 26.23
CA ARG A 598 9.54 40.71 25.02
C ARG A 598 10.05 39.34 24.55
N ARG A 599 10.39 38.44 25.48
CA ARG A 599 10.73 37.05 25.17
C ARG A 599 9.53 36.31 24.56
N ARG A 600 8.34 36.42 25.16
CA ARG A 600 7.11 35.84 24.60
C ARG A 600 6.79 36.43 23.22
N LEU A 601 6.92 37.74 23.03
CA LEU A 601 6.74 38.39 21.73
C LEU A 601 7.69 37.81 20.67
N ALA A 602 8.99 37.70 20.98
CA ALA A 602 9.98 37.14 20.07
C ALA A 602 9.72 35.65 19.75
N GLU A 603 9.33 34.85 20.73
CA GLU A 603 8.94 33.44 20.54
C GLU A 603 7.73 33.32 19.60
N LYS A 604 6.72 34.17 19.78
CA LYS A 604 5.49 34.21 18.98
C LYS A 604 5.76 34.67 17.55
N THR A 605 6.52 35.75 17.35
CA THR A 605 6.94 36.21 16.02
C THR A 605 7.80 35.16 15.30
N CYS A 606 8.68 34.45 16.02
CA CYS A 606 9.47 33.34 15.47
C CYS A 606 8.58 32.18 15.01
N LYS A 607 7.55 31.82 15.79
CA LYS A 607 6.56 30.79 15.41
C LYS A 607 5.78 31.20 14.17
N ILE A 608 5.27 32.44 14.11
CA ILE A 608 4.57 32.96 12.91
C ILE A 608 5.49 32.88 11.68
N SER A 609 6.76 33.25 11.82
CA SER A 609 7.75 33.14 10.74
C SER A 609 7.94 31.70 10.28
N LYS A 610 8.08 30.74 11.20
CA LYS A 610 8.20 29.30 10.88
C LYS A 610 6.95 28.74 10.19
N LEU A 611 5.76 29.08 10.67
CA LEU A 611 4.50 28.69 10.04
C LEU A 611 4.34 29.32 8.65
N SER A 612 4.79 30.56 8.47
CA SER A 612 4.80 31.23 7.17
C SER A 612 5.79 30.58 6.20
N LEU A 613 6.96 30.14 6.67
CA LEU A 613 7.90 29.36 5.84
C LEU A 613 7.31 28.00 5.44
N ALA A 614 6.56 27.34 6.33
CA ALA A 614 5.81 26.13 5.99
C ALA A 614 4.72 26.37 4.92
N SER A 615 4.28 27.61 4.70
CA SER A 615 3.40 27.97 3.58
C SER A 615 4.12 28.06 2.22
N GLN A 616 5.43 28.35 2.21
CA GLN A 616 6.25 28.37 0.99
C GLN A 616 6.45 26.97 0.40
N PHE A 617 6.19 25.93 1.18
CA PHE A 617 6.07 24.53 0.73
C PHE A 617 5.05 24.34 -0.41
N LYS A 618 4.11 25.29 -0.56
CA LYS A 618 3.13 25.33 -1.66
C LYS A 618 3.75 25.76 -3.01
N ARG A 619 4.87 26.50 -3.00
CA ARG A 619 5.51 27.05 -4.22
C ARG A 619 6.55 26.13 -4.86
N SER A 620 7.14 25.19 -4.11
CA SER A 620 8.07 24.19 -4.65
C SER A 620 7.37 22.94 -5.23
N ASN A 621 6.05 22.98 -5.35
CA ASN A 621 5.19 21.85 -5.72
C ASN A 621 4.52 22.11 -7.08
N ASP A 622 5.32 22.24 -8.14
CA ASP A 622 4.82 21.89 -9.47
C ASP A 622 5.03 20.37 -9.64
N PRO A 623 3.97 19.55 -9.76
CA PRO A 623 4.11 18.10 -9.95
C PRO A 623 4.64 17.73 -11.34
N TYR A 624 4.84 18.71 -12.22
CA TYR A 624 5.35 18.54 -13.59
C TYR A 624 6.87 18.82 -13.75
N GLN A 625 7.64 18.85 -12.65
CA GLN A 625 9.12 18.86 -12.69
C GLN A 625 9.76 17.61 -12.08
#